data_AF-A0A7R9X7E4-F1
#
_entry.id   AF-A0A7R9X7E4-F1
#
_cell.length_a   1.000
_cell.length_b   1.000
_cell.length_c   1.000
_cell.angle_alpha   90.00
_cell.angle_beta   90.00
_cell.angle_gamma   90.00
#
_symmetry.space_group_name_H-M   'P 1'
#
loop_
_entity.id
_entity.type
_entity.pdbx_description
1 polymer ?
#
loop_
_entity_poly.entity_id
_entity_poly.type
_entity_poly.pdbx_seq_one_letter_code
_entity_poly.pdbx_strand_id
1 'polypeptide(L)'
;TTSDFKILSKILTNRLKPTLTKLVSQTQKSGIKGRKIEHLGRIHESLYENDTALFSVDQEKAFDRVNRDLLYKIMGNFGFLDTYTHMIKKIIFSK
;
A
#
# COMPACT_ATOMS: atom_id res chain seq x y z
N THR A 1 19.01 7.38 6.84
CA THR A 1 18.82 5.91 6.82
C THR A 1 20.06 5.26 6.26
N THR A 2 20.74 4.40 7.04
CA THR A 2 21.98 3.73 6.62
C THR A 2 21.74 2.75 5.47
N SER A 3 22.81 2.33 4.77
CA SER A 3 22.75 1.38 3.65
C SER A 3 22.01 0.08 4.04
N ASP A 4 22.25 -0.41 5.26
CA ASP A 4 21.70 -1.67 5.77
C ASP A 4 20.18 -1.63 5.89
N PHE A 5 19.61 -0.51 6.36
CA PHE A 5 18.16 -0.36 6.42
C PHE A 5 17.52 -0.32 5.04
N LYS A 6 18.20 0.23 4.03
CA LYS A 6 17.71 0.21 2.64
C LYS A 6 17.72 -1.23 2.08
N ILE A 7 18.78 -1.98 2.36
CA ILE A 7 18.90 -3.40 1.97
C ILE A 7 17.81 -4.22 2.65
N LEU A 8 17.65 -4.09 3.98
CA LEU A 8 16.62 -4.82 4.72
C LEU A 8 15.22 -4.44 4.24
N SER A 9 14.93 -3.15 4.04
CA SER A 9 13.65 -2.69 3.49
C SER A 9 13.36 -3.32 2.13
N LYS A 10 14.39 -3.44 1.27
CA LYS A 10 14.26 -4.06 -0.04
C LYS A 10 13.93 -5.56 0.06
N ILE A 11 14.61 -6.28 0.96
CA ILE A 11 14.36 -7.70 1.23
C ILE A 11 12.91 -7.90 1.69
N LEU A 12 12.47 -7.15 2.70
CA LEU A 12 11.11 -7.26 3.24
C LEU A 12 10.05 -6.92 2.19
N THR A 13 10.29 -5.88 1.40
CA THR A 13 9.38 -5.48 0.30
C THR A 13 9.29 -6.57 -0.76
N ASN A 14 10.41 -7.18 -1.14
CA ASN A 14 10.42 -8.26 -2.14
C ASN A 14 9.64 -9.48 -1.65
N ARG A 15 9.73 -9.81 -0.35
CA ARG A 15 8.93 -10.90 0.25
C ARG A 15 7.43 -10.57 0.31
N LEU A 16 7.06 -9.30 0.49
CA LEU A 16 5.66 -8.87 0.55
C LEU A 16 4.95 -8.91 -0.81
N LYS A 17 5.66 -8.55 -1.89
CA LYS A 17 5.08 -8.41 -3.25
C LYS A 17 4.11 -9.53 -3.69
N PRO A 18 4.47 -10.83 -3.63
CA PRO A 18 3.57 -11.89 -4.10
C PRO A 18 2.33 -12.07 -3.22
N THR A 19 2.40 -11.73 -1.94
CA THR A 19 1.26 -11.79 -1.02
C THR A 19 0.37 -10.57 -1.16
N LEU A 20 0.95 -9.40 -1.39
CA LEU A 20 0.24 -8.12 -1.47
C LEU A 20 -0.86 -8.14 -2.54
N THR A 21 -0.62 -8.75 -3.69
CA THR A 21 -1.63 -8.89 -4.77
C THR A 21 -2.87 -9.68 -4.36
N LYS A 22 -2.76 -10.55 -3.35
CA LYS A 22 -3.87 -11.33 -2.77
C LYS A 22 -4.58 -10.59 -1.64
N LEU A 23 -3.89 -9.66 -0.97
CA LEU A 23 -4.41 -8.88 0.16
C LEU A 23 -5.22 -7.67 -0.27
N VAL A 24 -4.86 -7.03 -1.39
CA VAL A 24 -5.54 -5.83 -1.88
C VAL A 24 -6.46 -6.13 -3.06
N SER A 25 -7.55 -5.37 -3.16
CA SER A 25 -8.49 -5.43 -4.29
C SER A 25 -7.78 -5.33 -5.64
N GLN A 26 -8.32 -5.99 -6.68
CA GLN A 26 -7.83 -5.86 -8.06
C GLN A 26 -7.96 -4.44 -8.63
N THR A 27 -8.80 -3.61 -8.01
CA THR A 27 -8.95 -2.19 -8.36
C THR A 27 -7.79 -1.32 -7.85
N GLN A 28 -7.07 -1.74 -6.80
CA GLN A 28 -5.90 -1.02 -6.28
C GLN A 28 -4.77 -1.03 -7.32
N LYS A 29 -4.43 0.11 -7.90
CA LYS A 29 -3.39 0.21 -8.94
C LYS A 29 -2.02 0.57 -8.36
N SER A 30 -1.95 1.63 -7.57
CA SER A 30 -0.68 2.14 -7.04
C SER A 30 -0.02 1.16 -6.06
N GLY A 31 1.31 1.07 -6.12
CA GLY A 31 2.13 0.24 -5.21
C GLY A 31 2.15 -1.26 -5.53
N ILE A 32 1.43 -1.71 -6.56
CA ILE A 32 1.36 -3.13 -6.95
C ILE A 32 2.07 -3.36 -8.28
N LYS A 33 3.07 -4.26 -8.29
CA LYS A 33 3.81 -4.59 -9.52
C LYS A 33 2.86 -5.14 -10.58
N GLY A 34 2.94 -4.58 -11.79
CA GLY A 34 2.15 -5.02 -12.95
C GLY A 34 0.76 -4.36 -13.05
N ARG A 35 0.35 -3.53 -12.10
CA ARG A 35 -0.89 -2.74 -12.20
C ARG A 35 -0.59 -1.32 -12.63
N LYS A 36 -1.35 -0.82 -13.60
CA LYS A 36 -1.19 0.52 -14.19
C LYS A 36 -2.37 1.43 -13.85
N ILE A 37 -2.09 2.74 -13.74
CA ILE A 37 -3.06 3.80 -13.40
C ILE A 37 -3.86 4.25 -14.64
N GLU A 38 -3.48 3.81 -15.83
CA GLU A 38 -4.03 4.19 -17.15
C GLU A 38 -5.59 4.10 -17.27
N HIS A 39 -6.28 3.40 -16.36
CA HIS A 39 -7.74 3.27 -16.36
C HIS A 39 -8.51 4.52 -15.91
N LEU A 40 -7.88 5.49 -15.24
CA LEU A 40 -8.59 6.69 -14.75
C LEU A 40 -9.16 7.55 -15.88
N GLY A 41 -8.47 7.65 -17.03
CA GLY A 41 -8.99 8.37 -18.19
C GLY A 41 -10.29 7.77 -18.75
N ARG A 42 -10.39 6.43 -18.75
CA ARG A 42 -11.60 5.71 -19.19
C ARG A 42 -12.80 5.91 -18.26
N ILE A 43 -12.53 6.00 -16.95
CA ILE A 43 -13.58 6.33 -15.97
C ILE A 43 -14.13 7.72 -16.27
N HIS A 44 -13.25 8.71 -16.50
CA HIS A 44 -13.67 10.06 -16.85
C HIS A 44 -14.51 10.12 -18.12
N GLU A 45 -14.15 9.38 -19.16
CA GLU A 45 -14.90 9.30 -20.42
C GLU A 45 -16.31 8.74 -20.21
N SER A 46 -16.44 7.65 -19.43
CA SER A 46 -17.73 7.02 -19.14
C SER A 46 -18.71 7.87 -18.31
N LEU A 47 -18.22 8.91 -17.62
CA LEU A 47 -19.05 9.85 -16.86
C LEU A 47 -19.79 10.84 -17.76
N TYR A 48 -19.31 11.09 -18.98
CA TYR A 48 -19.98 11.99 -19.93
C TYR A 48 -21.15 11.32 -20.66
N GLU A 49 -21.15 9.98 -20.72
CA GLU A 49 -22.18 9.22 -21.44
C GLU A 49 -23.39 8.84 -20.58
N ASN A 50 -23.31 8.98 -19.25
CA ASN A 50 -24.32 8.55 -18.30
C ASN A 50 -24.56 9.62 -17.22
N ASP A 51 -25.76 9.71 -16.65
CA ASP A 51 -26.06 10.55 -15.47
C ASP A 51 -25.37 10.01 -14.21
N THR A 52 -24.05 10.12 -14.16
CA THR A 52 -23.19 9.53 -13.13
C THR A 52 -22.34 10.61 -12.47
N ALA A 53 -22.21 10.54 -11.14
CA ALA A 53 -21.34 11.42 -10.37
C ALA A 53 -20.06 10.70 -9.95
N LEU A 54 -18.92 11.40 -10.01
CA LEU A 54 -17.64 10.92 -9.49
C LEU A 54 -17.35 11.49 -8.11
N PHE A 55 -17.15 10.61 -7.13
CA PHE A 55 -16.65 10.99 -5.82
C PHE A 55 -15.14 10.77 -5.77
N SER A 56 -14.38 11.88 -5.78
CA SER A 56 -12.92 11.86 -5.72
C SER A 56 -12.44 12.28 -4.32
N VAL A 57 -11.60 11.46 -3.70
CA VAL A 57 -11.03 11.71 -2.36
C VAL A 57 -9.53 11.52 -2.41
N ASP A 58 -8.79 12.49 -1.88
CA ASP A 58 -7.36 12.42 -1.67
C ASP A 58 -7.02 12.49 -0.18
N GLN A 59 -5.97 11.78 0.23
CA GLN A 59 -5.52 11.74 1.63
C GLN A 59 -4.25 12.57 1.81
N GLU A 60 -4.38 13.70 2.49
CA GLU A 60 -3.24 14.56 2.81
C GLU A 60 -2.21 13.82 3.68
N LYS A 61 -0.96 13.75 3.20
CA LYS A 61 0.18 13.16 3.92
C LYS A 61 -0.10 11.74 4.44
N ALA A 62 -0.67 10.89 3.59
CA ALA A 62 -1.07 9.53 3.94
C ALA A 62 0.02 8.69 4.66
N PHE A 63 1.29 8.86 4.30
CA PHE A 63 2.39 8.14 4.96
C PHE A 63 2.74 8.66 6.35
N ASP A 64 2.50 9.94 6.62
CA ASP A 64 2.80 10.57 7.91
C ASP A 64 1.65 10.38 8.90
N ARG A 65 0.40 10.38 8.39
CA ARG A 65 -0.82 10.30 9.20
C ARG A 65 -1.34 8.88 9.42
N VAL A 66 -0.72 7.85 8.83
CA VAL A 66 -1.16 6.47 9.02
C VAL A 66 -1.08 6.05 10.49
N ASN A 67 -2.19 5.56 11.05
CA ASN A 67 -2.18 4.99 12.39
C ASN A 67 -1.41 3.66 12.37
N ARG A 68 -0.18 3.69 12.91
CA ARG A 68 0.74 2.55 12.87
C ARG A 68 0.27 1.39 13.75
N ASP A 69 -0.35 1.66 14.89
CA ASP A 69 -0.87 0.61 15.77
C ASP A 69 -2.00 -0.17 15.11
N LEU A 70 -2.89 0.53 14.40
CA LEU A 70 -3.93 -0.09 13.58
C LEU A 70 -3.29 -0.91 12.44
N LEU A 71 -2.30 -0.36 11.75
CA LEU A 71 -1.59 -1.09 10.69
C LEU A 71 -0.98 -2.40 11.22
N TYR A 72 -0.35 -2.39 12.39
CA TYR A 72 0.24 -3.60 12.98
C TYR A 72 -0.81 -4.62 13.40
N LYS A 73 -1.96 -4.17 13.93
CA LYS A 73 -3.11 -5.05 14.20
C LYS A 73 -3.64 -5.71 12.93
N ILE A 74 -3.79 -4.92 11.86
CA ILE A 74 -4.22 -5.42 10.54
C ILE A 74 -3.23 -6.46 10.01
N MET A 75 -1.93 -6.21 10.12
CA MET A 75 -0.91 -7.19 9.74
C MET A 75 -1.03 -8.49 10.54
N GLY A 76 -1.23 -8.42 11.86
CA GLY A 76 -1.49 -9.60 12.69
C GLY A 76 -2.71 -10.40 12.19
N ASN A 77 -3.82 -9.72 11.90
CA ASN A 77 -5.04 -10.35 11.40
C ASN A 77 -4.86 -11.02 10.03
N PHE A 78 -3.97 -10.50 9.18
CA PHE A 78 -3.60 -11.14 7.91
C PHE A 78 -2.56 -12.26 8.06
N GLY A 79 -2.19 -12.63 9.29
CA GLY A 79 -1.27 -13.74 9.56
C GLY A 79 0.20 -13.41 9.37
N PHE A 80 0.58 -12.12 9.37
CA PHE A 80 2.00 -11.75 9.36
C PHE A 80 2.67 -12.16 10.67
N LEU A 81 3.80 -12.86 10.56
CA LEU A 81 4.59 -13.25 11.72
C LEU A 81 5.04 -12.04 12.54
N ASP A 82 5.02 -12.15 13.86
CA ASP A 82 5.46 -11.09 14.78
C ASP A 82 6.87 -10.61 14.47
N THR A 83 7.78 -11.52 14.12
CA THR A 83 9.15 -11.18 13.70
C THR A 83 9.17 -10.26 12.47
N TYR A 84 8.30 -10.50 11.49
CA TYR A 84 8.21 -9.67 10.29
C TYR A 84 7.66 -8.28 10.62
N THR A 85 6.60 -8.22 11.41
CA THR A 85 6.01 -6.96 11.89
C THR A 85 7.00 -6.17 12.76
N HIS A 86 7.79 -6.85 13.60
CA HIS A 86 8.84 -6.24 14.42
C HIS A 86 9.95 -5.62 13.58
N MET A 87 10.42 -6.30 12.52
CA MET A 87 11.41 -5.72 11.61
C MET A 87 10.89 -4.47 10.92
N ILE A 88 9.62 -4.45 10.50
CA ILE A 88 8.97 -3.27 9.91
C ILE A 88 8.91 -2.12 10.92
N LYS A 89 8.51 -2.39 12.18
CA LYS A 89 8.53 -1.40 13.26
C LYS A 89 9.91 -0.76 13.38
N LYS A 90 10.98 -1.56 13.47
CA LYS A 90 12.36 -1.06 13.61
C LYS A 90 12.80 -0.17 12.44
N ILE A 91 12.47 -0.54 11.20
CA ILE A 91 12.79 0.28 10.02
C ILE A 91 12.07 1.62 10.05
N ILE A 92 10.81 1.61 10.48
CA ILE A 92 9.98 2.80 10.55
C ILE A 92 10.44 3.76 11.65
N PHE A 93 10.78 3.25 12.84
CA PHE A 93 11.28 4.06 13.96
C PHE A 93 12.73 4.53 13.77
N SER A 94 13.48 3.92 12.85
CA SER A 94 14.84 4.34 12.50
C SER A 94 14.89 5.51 11.50
N LYS A 95 13.74 6.06 11.12
CA LYS A 95 13.64 7.27 10.31
C LYS A 95 13.67 8.52 11.18
#